data_AF-A0A1J0LL41-F1
#
_entry.id   AF-A0A1J0LL41-F1
#
_cell.length_a   1.000
_cell.length_b   1.000
_cell.length_c   1.000
_cell.angle_alpha   90.00
_cell.angle_beta   90.00
_cell.angle_gamma   90.00
#
_symmetry.space_group_name_H-M   'P 1'
#
loop_
_entity.id
_entity.type
_entity.pdbx_description
1 polymer ?
#
loop_
_entity_poly.entity_id
_entity_poly.type
_entity_poly.pdbx_seq_one_letter_code
_entity_poly.pdbx_strand_id
1 'polypeptide(L)'
;MTWINFPYYALGIILCWIIGILMLIFSYKKESFEKIALGAFIIGTLIQAIFILNLWQTLERPPLRTLGETRLWYSFFYTFNRIFCLCKMAL
;
A
#
# COMPACT_ATOMS: atom_id res chain seq x y z
N MET A 1 -17.70 9.63 -2.61
CA MET A 1 -17.08 9.71 -1.26
C MET A 1 -17.13 11.15 -0.79
N THR A 2 -17.70 11.45 0.37
CA THR A 2 -17.41 12.74 1.01
C THR A 2 -15.93 12.75 1.37
N TRP A 3 -15.27 13.90 1.20
CA TRP A 3 -13.85 14.09 1.55
C TRP A 3 -13.52 13.71 3.00
N ILE A 4 -14.54 13.55 3.85
CA ILE A 4 -14.46 13.05 5.23
C ILE A 4 -13.89 11.63 5.34
N ASN A 5 -14.05 10.79 4.31
CA ASN A 5 -13.60 9.40 4.36
C ASN A 5 -12.12 9.24 3.96
N PHE A 6 -11.54 10.23 3.28
CA PHE A 6 -10.14 10.21 2.83
C PHE A 6 -9.12 9.94 3.94
N PRO A 7 -9.21 10.58 5.14
CA PRO A 7 -8.26 10.34 6.22
C PRO A 7 -8.27 8.90 6.72
N TYR A 8 -9.41 8.22 6.70
CA TYR A 8 -9.52 6.83 7.14
C TYR A 8 -8.80 5.87 6.19
N TYR A 9 -8.90 6.09 4.88
CA TYR A 9 -8.13 5.33 3.88
C TYR A 9 -6.63 5.57 4.04
N ALA A 10 -6.22 6.84 4.20
CA ALA A 10 -4.82 7.20 4.38
C ALA A 10 -4.23 6.58 5.65
N LEU A 11 -4.95 6.66 6.78
CA LEU A 11 -4.55 6.03 8.03
C LEU A 11 -4.46 4.50 7.91
N GLY A 12 -5.44 3.87 7.24
CA GLY A 12 -5.42 2.42 7.01
C GLY A 12 -4.17 1.97 6.26
N ILE A 13 -3.79 2.69 5.19
CA ILE A 13 -2.59 2.38 4.40
C ILE A 13 -1.33 2.55 5.24
N ILE A 14 -1.20 3.69 5.93
CA ILE A 14 -0.01 4.01 6.75
C ILE A 14 0.16 3.00 7.87
N LEU A 15 -0.91 2.67 8.61
CA LEU A 15 -0.86 1.67 9.68
C LEU A 15 -0.47 0.30 9.15
N CYS A 16 -1.05 -0.11 8.03
CA CYS A 16 -0.74 -1.40 7.42
C CYS A 16 0.73 -1.50 6.99
N TRP A 17 1.29 -0.42 6.45
CA TRP A 17 2.71 -0.37 6.08
C TRP A 17 3.65 -0.28 7.27
N ILE A 18 3.30 0.47 8.32
CA ILE A 18 4.08 0.51 9.57
C ILE A 18 4.13 -0.89 10.18
N ILE A 19 3.00 -1.59 10.26
CA ILE A 19 2.93 -2.97 10.75
C ILE A 19 3.80 -3.89 9.89
N GLY A 20 3.72 -3.78 8.55
CA GLY A 20 4.55 -4.56 7.63
C GLY A 20 6.05 -4.30 7.82
N ILE A 21 6.46 -3.04 8.04
CA ILE A 21 7.87 -2.68 8.31
C ILE A 21 8.32 -3.23 9.67
N LEU A 22 7.52 -3.07 10.71
CA LEU A 22 7.83 -3.56 12.06
C LEU A 22 7.99 -5.08 12.07
N MET A 23 7.09 -5.80 11.40
CA MET A 23 7.17 -7.26 11.27
C MET A 23 8.41 -7.69 10.49
N LEU A 24 8.77 -6.97 9.42
CA LEU A 24 9.96 -7.27 8.62
C LEU A 24 11.26 -7.07 9.42
N ILE A 25 11.35 -6.00 10.23
CA ILE A 25 12.48 -5.79 11.16
C ILE A 25 12.57 -6.93 12.18
N PHE A 26 11.43 -7.38 12.70
CA PHE A 26 11.37 -8.51 13.63
C PHE A 26 11.69 -9.86 12.98
N SER A 27 11.46 -9.97 11.67
CA SER A 27 11.60 -11.20 10.91
C SER A 27 13.04 -11.64 10.69
N TYR A 28 14.02 -10.76 10.90
CA TYR A 28 15.45 -11.10 10.85
C TYR A 28 15.84 -12.25 11.81
N LYS A 29 14.98 -12.57 12.79
CA LYS A 29 15.18 -13.70 13.73
C LYS A 29 14.34 -14.95 13.44
N LYS A 30 13.29 -14.89 12.62
CA LYS A 30 12.33 -15.99 12.41
C LYS A 30 11.60 -15.86 11.06
N GLU A 31 11.82 -16.83 10.16
CA GLU A 31 11.23 -16.87 8.82
C GLU A 31 9.69 -16.83 8.79
N SER A 32 9.01 -17.32 9.84
CA SER A 32 7.54 -17.31 9.90
C SER A 32 6.93 -15.91 9.90
N PHE A 33 7.67 -14.88 10.31
CA PHE A 33 7.19 -13.49 10.32
C PHE A 33 7.25 -12.81 8.94
N GLU A 34 8.03 -13.35 8.00
CA GLU A 34 8.13 -12.79 6.64
C GLU A 34 6.80 -12.94 5.89
N LYS A 35 6.15 -14.09 6.04
CA LYS A 35 4.84 -14.38 5.42
C LYS A 35 3.76 -13.43 5.92
N ILE A 36 3.80 -13.08 7.21
CA ILE A 36 2.84 -12.15 7.82
C ILE A 36 3.11 -10.71 7.34
N ALA A 37 4.39 -10.32 7.26
CA ALA A 37 4.77 -9.01 6.71
C ALA A 37 4.34 -8.88 5.23
N LEU A 38 4.51 -9.93 4.44
CA LEU A 38 4.09 -9.98 3.04
C LEU A 38 2.57 -9.81 2.91
N GLY A 39 1.79 -10.51 3.74
CA GLY A 39 0.34 -10.33 3.84
C GLY A 39 -0.07 -8.89 4.17
N ALA A 40 0.61 -8.26 5.15
CA ALA A 40 0.36 -6.86 5.50
C ALA A 40 0.66 -5.91 4.32
N PHE A 41 1.78 -6.07 3.62
CA PHE A 41 2.08 -5.23 2.45
C PHE A 41 1.08 -5.42 1.30
N ILE A 42 0.61 -6.65 1.05
CA ILE A 42 -0.45 -6.92 0.06
C ILE A 42 -1.73 -6.18 0.44
N ILE A 43 -2.17 -6.29 1.70
CA ILE A 43 -3.38 -5.61 2.19
C ILE A 43 -3.25 -4.09 2.04
N GLY A 44 -2.12 -3.51 2.46
CA GLY A 44 -1.87 -2.07 2.32
C GLY A 44 -1.90 -1.61 0.85
N THR A 45 -1.36 -2.42 -0.06
CA THR A 45 -1.36 -2.14 -1.51
C THR A 45 -2.76 -2.25 -2.12
N LEU A 46 -3.57 -3.22 -1.67
CA LEU A 46 -4.98 -3.34 -2.06
C LEU A 46 -5.80 -2.12 -1.62
N ILE A 47 -5.62 -1.66 -0.38
CA ILE A 47 -6.30 -0.46 0.13
C ILE A 47 -5.92 0.77 -0.71
N GLN A 48 -4.64 0.90 -1.09
CA GLN A 48 -4.17 1.95 -1.99
C GLN A 48 -4.81 1.85 -3.39
N ALA A 49 -4.94 0.65 -3.96
CA ALA A 49 -5.61 0.45 -5.26
C ALA A 49 -7.09 0.83 -5.21
N ILE A 50 -7.80 0.39 -4.16
CA ILE A 50 -9.21 0.74 -3.93
C ILE A 50 -9.36 2.26 -3.80
N PHE A 51 -8.43 2.92 -3.11
CA PHE A 51 -8.42 4.37 -3.00
C PHE A 51 -8.28 5.06 -4.37
N ILE A 52 -7.36 4.60 -5.22
CA ILE A 52 -7.16 5.12 -6.58
C ILE A 52 -8.42 4.92 -7.44
N LEU A 53 -9.07 3.76 -7.37
CA LEU A 53 -10.32 3.49 -8.10
C LEU A 53 -11.47 4.42 -7.66
N ASN A 54 -11.62 4.63 -6.35
CA ASN A 54 -12.62 5.56 -5.81
C ASN A 54 -12.31 7.01 -6.18
N LEU A 55 -11.03 7.38 -6.21
CA LEU A 55 -10.58 8.70 -6.65
C LEU A 55 -10.96 8.91 -8.12
N TRP A 56 -10.79 7.90 -8.98
CA TRP A 56 -11.21 7.95 -10.39
C TRP A 56 -12.72 8.16 -10.52
N GLN A 57 -13.54 7.40 -9.78
CA GLN A 57 -15.00 7.57 -9.79
C GLN A 57 -15.44 8.97 -9.34
N THR A 58 -14.72 9.58 -8.38
CA THR A 58 -15.06 10.91 -7.85
C THR A 58 -14.65 12.05 -8.77
N LEU A 59 -13.58 11.87 -9.56
CA LEU A 59 -13.02 12.93 -10.38
C LEU A 59 -13.66 13.01 -11.78
N GLU A 60 -14.40 11.98 -12.22
CA GLU A 60 -15.05 11.86 -13.55
C GLU A 60 -14.11 12.14 -14.74
N ARG A 61 -12.79 12.12 -14.51
CA ARG A 61 -11.74 12.43 -15.47
C ARG A 61 -10.56 11.48 -15.25
N PRO A 62 -9.76 11.18 -16.31
CA PRO A 62 -8.66 10.24 -16.20
C PRO A 62 -7.64 10.69 -15.12
N PRO A 63 -7.30 9.81 -14.16
CA PRO A 63 -6.36 10.12 -13.09
C PRO A 63 -4.94 10.13 -13.68
N LEU A 64 -4.22 11.23 -13.51
CA LEU A 64 -2.80 11.52 -13.86
C LEU A 64 -2.60 13.01 -14.24
N ARG A 65 -3.61 13.88 -14.09
CA ARG A 65 -3.48 15.31 -14.43
C ARG A 65 -2.77 16.12 -13.36
N THR A 66 -2.84 15.70 -12.10
CA THR A 66 -2.23 16.44 -10.99
C THR A 66 -0.95 15.79 -10.49
N LEU A 67 0.02 16.61 -10.07
CA LEU A 67 1.26 16.15 -9.42
C LEU A 67 0.99 15.25 -8.21
N GLY A 68 -0.14 15.45 -7.52
CA GLY A 68 -0.57 14.62 -6.40
C GLY A 68 -0.99 13.22 -6.82
N GLU A 69 -1.78 13.09 -7.89
CA GLU A 69 -2.19 11.81 -8.47
C GLU A 69 -0.97 10.98 -8.89
N THR A 70 0.01 11.58 -9.56
CA THR A 70 1.22 10.89 -10.00
C THR A 70 2.04 10.35 -8.82
N ARG A 71 2.12 11.09 -7.70
CA ARG A 71 2.80 10.63 -6.48
C ARG A 71 2.13 9.42 -5.82
N LEU A 72 0.80 9.38 -5.81
CA LEU A 72 0.04 8.23 -5.32
C LEU A 72 0.34 6.97 -6.16
N TRP A 73 0.38 7.12 -7.48
CA TRP A 73 0.76 6.04 -8.39
C TRP A 73 2.20 5.55 -8.15
N TYR A 74 3.18 6.44 -7.99
CA TYR A 74 4.55 6.04 -7.67
C TYR A 74 4.64 5.25 -6.36
N SER A 75 3.92 5.69 -5.33
CA SER A 75 3.89 4.99 -4.04
C SER A 75 3.28 3.59 -4.17
N PHE A 76 2.24 3.43 -4.97
CA PHE A 76 1.66 2.12 -5.30
C PHE A 76 2.68 1.20 -6.00
N PHE A 77 3.35 1.67 -7.04
CA PHE A 77 4.34 0.87 -7.77
C PHE A 77 5.57 0.54 -6.93
N TYR A 78 6.00 1.45 -6.05
CA TYR A 78 7.11 1.20 -5.14
C TYR A 78 6.78 0.06 -4.17
N THR A 79 5.61 0.12 -3.54
CA THR A 79 5.17 -0.94 -2.61
C THR A 79 4.95 -2.26 -3.34
N PHE A 80 4.43 -2.24 -4.57
CA PHE A 80 4.32 -3.43 -5.40
C PHE A 80 5.68 -4.09 -5.69
N ASN A 81 6.68 -3.31 -6.07
CA ASN A 81 8.05 -3.81 -6.27
C ASN A 81 8.65 -4.38 -4.98
N ARG A 82 8.36 -3.74 -3.84
CA ARG A 82 8.82 -4.22 -2.54
C ARG A 82 8.23 -5.58 -2.17
N ILE A 83 6.94 -5.81 -2.46
CA ILE A 83 6.29 -7.13 -2.29
C ILE A 83 6.99 -8.17 -3.18
N PHE A 84 7.27 -7.83 -4.44
CA PHE A 84 7.96 -8.74 -5.35
C PHE A 84 9.36 -9.14 -4.86
N CYS A 85 10.12 -8.18 -4.32
CA CYS A 85 11.42 -8.44 -3.72
C CYS A 85 11.32 -9.36 -2.49
N LEU A 86 10.36 -9.11 -1.60
CA LEU A 86 10.13 -9.96 -0.41
C LEU A 86 9.69 -11.37 -0.77
N CYS A 87 8.87 -11.53 -1.81
CA CYS A 87 8.45 -12.83 -2.30
C CYS A 87 9.62 -13.67 -2.84
N LYS A 88 10.65 -13.01 -3.40
CA LYS A 88 11.88 -13.65 -3.89
C LYS A 88 12.82 -14.10 -2.75
N MET A 89 12.75 -13.44 -1.60
CA MET A 89 13.64 -13.71 -0.46
C MET A 89 13.10 -14.84 0.43
N ALA A 90 11.79 -15.07 0.41
CA ALA A 90 11.08 -16.07 1.22
C ALA A 90 10.92 -17.46 0.55
N LEU A 91 11.53 -17.70 -0.62
CA LEU A 91 11.42 -18.94 -1.43
C LEU A 91 12.81 -19.47 -1.76
#